data_AF-A0A9P5X4K6-F1
#
_entry.id   AF-A0A9P5X4K6-F1
#
_cell.length_a   1.000
_cell.length_b   1.000
_cell.length_c   1.000
_cell.angle_alpha   90.00
_cell.angle_beta   90.00
_cell.angle_gamma   90.00
#
_symmetry.space_group_name_H-M   'P 1'
#
loop_
_entity.id
_entity.type
_entity.pdbx_description
1 polymer ?
#
loop_
_entity_poly.entity_id
_entity_poly.type
_entity_poly.pdbx_seq_one_letter_code
_entity_poly.pdbx_strand_id
1 'polypeptide(L)'
;LHISSSWVRDSRFWKLVDQPAPKLESFSFVMERECDVEDNLTVLPRIFQDDMPKLRNLALVNVSSWPHNRFANLTRFSLEHQPPHIRPTFPEFLAFLAASPKLQELVL
;
A
#
# COMPACT_ATOMS: atom_id res chain seq x y z
N LEU A 1 -2.94 -7.79 -14.08
CA LEU A 1 -1.62 -7.13 -14.02
C LEU A 1 -1.09 -7.32 -12.60
N HIS A 2 0.12 -7.85 -12.42
CA HIS A 2 0.77 -7.98 -11.11
C HIS A 2 1.97 -7.02 -11.15
N ILE A 3 2.00 -6.03 -10.26
CA ILE A 3 3.10 -5.07 -10.17
C ILE A 3 3.84 -5.34 -8.87
N SER A 4 5.12 -5.70 -8.97
CA SER A 4 6.05 -5.88 -7.86
C SER A 4 7.37 -5.20 -8.20
N SER A 5 7.88 -4.35 -7.31
CA SER A 5 9.16 -3.67 -7.52
C SER A 5 9.86 -3.34 -6.21
N SER A 6 11.18 -3.52 -6.18
CA SER A 6 12.09 -3.16 -5.09
C SER A 6 13.10 -2.13 -5.63
N TRP A 7 12.91 -0.82 -5.41
CA TRP A 7 13.84 0.18 -5.97
C TRP A 7 13.94 1.51 -5.22
N VAL A 8 15.16 2.06 -5.25
CA VAL A 8 15.53 3.46 -5.03
C VAL A 8 15.07 4.32 -6.23
N ARG A 9 14.06 5.18 -6.03
CA ARG A 9 13.63 6.29 -6.94
C ARG A 9 13.65 5.99 -8.47
N ASP A 10 13.19 4.82 -8.93
CA ASP A 10 13.04 4.59 -10.39
C ASP A 10 11.83 5.38 -10.93
N SER A 11 12.12 6.44 -11.69
CA SER A 11 11.12 7.31 -12.33
C SER A 11 10.10 6.58 -13.22
N ARG A 12 10.42 5.38 -13.72
CA ARG A 12 9.52 4.58 -14.56
C ARG A 12 8.42 3.91 -13.75
N PHE A 13 8.70 3.53 -12.51
CA PHE A 13 7.70 2.99 -11.60
C PHE A 13 6.63 4.04 -11.33
N TRP A 14 7.04 5.25 -10.93
CA TRP A 14 6.12 6.35 -10.65
C TRP A 14 5.25 6.71 -11.85
N LYS A 15 5.81 6.69 -13.07
CA LYS A 15 5.02 6.85 -14.31
C LYS A 15 3.97 5.75 -14.51
N LEU A 16 4.23 4.51 -14.09
CA LEU A 16 3.27 3.40 -14.19
C LEU A 16 2.18 3.50 -13.14
N VAL A 17 2.55 3.86 -11.91
CA VAL A 17 1.60 4.01 -10.80
C VAL A 17 0.90 5.39 -10.78
N ASP A 18 1.21 6.25 -11.73
CA ASP A 18 0.46 7.47 -12.05
C ASP A 18 -0.68 7.22 -13.06
N GLN A 19 -0.80 6.02 -13.62
CA GLN A 19 -1.88 5.66 -14.53
C GLN A 19 -3.00 4.90 -13.81
N PRO A 20 -4.28 5.15 -14.14
CA PRO A 20 -5.38 4.36 -13.63
C PRO A 20 -5.23 2.88 -14.00
N ALA A 21 -5.40 1.99 -13.02
CA ALA A 21 -5.35 0.54 -13.25
C ALA A 21 -6.61 -0.14 -12.69
N PRO A 22 -7.79 0.06 -13.30
CA PRO A 22 -9.06 -0.42 -12.75
C PRO A 22 -9.15 -1.96 -12.62
N LYS A 23 -8.30 -2.69 -13.35
CA LYS A 23 -8.19 -4.17 -13.32
C LYS A 23 -7.04 -4.67 -12.44
N LEU A 24 -6.40 -3.81 -11.66
CA LEU A 24 -5.33 -4.21 -10.75
C LEU A 24 -5.94 -4.97 -9.57
N GLU A 25 -5.55 -6.23 -9.43
CA GLU A 25 -6.03 -7.10 -8.34
C GLU A 25 -4.95 -7.36 -7.28
N SER A 26 -3.68 -7.18 -7.63
CA SER A 26 -2.55 -7.48 -6.74
C SER A 26 -1.47 -6.44 -6.90
N PHE A 27 -1.04 -5.88 -5.77
CA PHE A 27 0.00 -4.86 -5.70
C PHE A 27 0.96 -5.17 -4.56
N SER A 28 2.25 -5.16 -4.86
CA SER A 28 3.31 -5.30 -3.86
C SER A 28 4.28 -4.13 -4.00
N PHE A 29 4.53 -3.47 -2.88
CA PHE A 29 5.43 -2.32 -2.79
C PHE A 29 6.46 -2.54 -1.69
N VAL A 30 7.73 -2.50 -2.08
CA VAL A 30 8.88 -2.75 -1.21
C VAL A 30 9.79 -1.53 -1.20
N MET A 31 10.00 -0.95 -0.03
CA MET A 31 10.93 0.17 0.16
C MET A 31 12.25 -0.35 0.73
N GLU A 32 13.35 -0.19 0.00
CA GLU A 32 14.66 -0.77 0.38
C GLU A 32 15.40 -0.01 1.51
N ARG A 33 14.98 1.20 1.87
CA ARG A 33 15.56 1.98 2.98
C ARG A 33 14.46 2.60 3.83
N GLU A 34 14.72 2.77 5.12
CA GLU A 34 13.95 3.71 5.95
C GLU A 34 14.11 5.10 5.32
N CYS A 35 13.07 5.63 4.68
CA CYS A 35 13.10 7.00 4.20
C CYS A 35 13.06 7.92 5.42
N ASP A 36 14.08 8.78 5.55
CA ASP A 36 14.07 9.85 6.54
C ASP A 36 12.77 10.66 6.39
N VAL A 37 12.14 10.92 7.54
CA VAL A 37 10.76 11.39 7.75
C VAL A 37 10.44 12.73 7.07
N GLU A 38 11.43 13.42 6.47
CA GLU A 38 11.31 14.78 5.94
C GLU A 38 10.90 14.88 4.46
N ASP A 39 11.09 13.83 3.66
CA ASP A 39 10.62 13.86 2.28
C ASP A 39 9.14 13.41 2.24
N ASN A 40 8.26 14.28 1.72
CA ASN A 40 6.82 14.08 1.48
C ASN A 40 6.48 12.85 0.58
N LEU A 41 6.95 11.65 0.91
CA LEU A 41 6.95 10.44 0.08
C LEU A 41 5.76 9.50 0.33
N THR A 42 4.74 10.00 1.02
CA THR A 42 3.68 9.18 1.61
C THR A 42 2.33 9.38 0.96
N VAL A 43 2.33 9.85 -0.29
CA VAL A 43 1.13 9.81 -1.13
C VAL A 43 1.17 8.48 -1.87
N LEU A 44 0.27 7.56 -1.50
CA LEU A 44 0.02 6.38 -2.32
C LEU A 44 -0.15 6.84 -3.78
N PRO A 45 0.44 6.12 -4.75
CA PRO A 45 0.43 6.59 -6.13
C PRO A 45 -0.98 6.92 -6.64
N ARG A 46 -1.08 7.82 -7.62
CA ARG A 46 -2.37 8.32 -8.14
C ARG A 46 -3.32 7.19 -8.60
N ILE A 47 -2.79 6.02 -8.94
CA ILE A 47 -3.53 4.78 -9.17
C ILE A 47 -4.54 4.42 -8.07
N PHE A 48 -4.42 4.98 -6.86
CA PHE A 48 -5.31 4.75 -5.72
C PHE A 48 -6.17 5.97 -5.33
N GLN A 49 -6.03 7.12 -6.01
CA GLN A 49 -6.70 8.37 -5.62
C GLN A 49 -8.04 8.60 -6.34
N ASP A 50 -8.11 8.33 -7.66
CA ASP A 50 -9.26 8.73 -8.49
C ASP A 50 -10.26 7.60 -8.76
N ASP A 51 -9.77 6.39 -9.08
CA ASP A 51 -10.60 5.19 -9.29
C ASP A 51 -9.96 4.01 -8.54
N MET A 52 -10.64 3.55 -7.48
CA MET A 52 -10.06 2.56 -6.59
C MET A 52 -10.04 1.20 -7.29
N PRO A 53 -8.85 0.61 -7.53
CA PRO A 53 -8.74 -0.64 -8.27
C PRO A 53 -9.47 -1.77 -7.54
N LYS A 54 -9.79 -2.85 -8.27
CA LYS A 54 -10.37 -4.10 -7.70
C LYS A 54 -9.33 -4.90 -6.91
N LEU A 55 -8.56 -4.22 -6.07
CA LEU A 55 -7.42 -4.76 -5.35
C LEU A 55 -7.90 -5.80 -4.33
N ARG A 56 -7.31 -6.99 -4.44
CA ARG A 56 -7.54 -8.15 -3.59
C ARG A 56 -6.34 -8.47 -2.73
N ASN A 57 -5.14 -8.25 -3.27
CA ASN A 57 -3.89 -8.52 -2.56
C ASN A 57 -3.06 -7.24 -2.47
N LEU A 58 -2.71 -6.85 -1.24
CA LEU A 58 -1.82 -5.73 -0.96
C LEU A 58 -0.68 -6.20 -0.06
N ALA A 59 0.56 -6.04 -0.52
CA ALA A 59 1.75 -6.31 0.26
C ALA A 59 2.59 -5.03 0.34
N LEU A 60 2.86 -4.58 1.55
CA LEU A 60 3.66 -3.40 1.83
C LEU A 60 4.85 -3.80 2.70
N VAL A 61 6.06 -3.50 2.25
CA VAL A 61 7.29 -3.79 2.98
C VAL A 61 8.02 -2.49 3.24
N ASN A 62 8.21 -2.16 4.51
CA ASN A 62 8.88 -0.93 4.96
C ASN A 62 8.17 0.36 4.48
N VAL A 63 6.85 0.48 4.66
CA VAL A 63 6.02 1.58 4.11
C VAL A 63 5.26 2.31 5.22
N SER A 64 5.49 3.61 5.36
CA SER A 64 4.94 4.47 6.43
C SER A 64 3.49 4.90 6.27
N SER A 65 3.01 5.08 5.04
CA SER A 65 1.71 5.73 4.82
C SER A 65 0.64 4.80 4.33
N TRP A 66 -0.41 4.75 5.13
CA TRP A 66 -1.60 3.98 4.87
C TRP A 66 -2.63 4.96 4.31
N PRO A 67 -3.28 4.67 3.17
CA PRO A 67 -4.46 5.43 2.83
C PRO A 67 -5.50 5.19 3.92
N HIS A 68 -6.38 6.17 4.13
CA HIS A 68 -7.66 5.89 4.77
C HIS A 68 -8.30 4.75 3.95
N ASN A 69 -8.44 3.56 4.55
CA ASN A 69 -8.67 2.34 3.78
C ASN A 69 -9.91 2.45 2.91
N ARG A 70 -9.75 2.48 1.58
CA ARG A 70 -10.88 2.37 0.63
C ARG A 70 -10.87 1.05 -0.14
N PHE A 71 -10.01 0.11 0.24
CA PHE A 71 -9.87 -1.18 -0.45
C PHE A 71 -10.90 -2.20 0.08
N ALA A 72 -12.15 -2.01 -0.32
CA ALA A 72 -13.27 -2.86 0.10
C ALA A 72 -13.18 -4.33 -0.37
N ASN A 73 -12.30 -4.63 -1.32
CA ASN A 73 -12.16 -5.95 -1.93
C ASN A 73 -10.92 -6.74 -1.48
N LEU A 74 -10.14 -6.21 -0.52
CA LEU A 74 -8.96 -6.92 -0.02
C LEU A 74 -9.34 -8.28 0.58
N THR A 75 -8.65 -9.31 0.11
CA THR A 75 -8.66 -10.68 0.64
C THR A 75 -7.35 -11.01 1.34
N ARG A 76 -6.23 -10.39 0.92
CA ARG A 76 -4.92 -10.60 1.52
C ARG A 76 -4.22 -9.27 1.77
N PHE A 77 -3.72 -9.08 2.99
CA PHE A 77 -2.95 -7.92 3.38
C PHE A 77 -1.66 -8.35 4.10
N SER A 78 -0.51 -7.92 3.58
CA SER A 78 0.81 -8.16 4.18
C SER A 78 1.48 -6.84 4.53
N LEU A 79 1.98 -6.76 5.76
CA LEU A 79 2.81 -5.69 6.27
C LEU A 79 4.09 -6.31 6.79
N GLU A 80 5.21 -6.01 6.17
CA GLU A 80 6.49 -6.59 6.58
C GLU A 80 7.49 -5.49 6.90
N HIS A 81 8.29 -5.68 7.94
CA HIS A 81 9.38 -4.77 8.31
C HIS A 81 8.96 -3.31 8.48
N GLN A 82 7.81 -3.05 9.11
CA GLN A 82 7.30 -1.68 9.33
C GLN A 82 8.10 -0.97 10.45
N PRO A 83 8.75 0.17 10.16
CA PRO A 83 9.54 0.87 11.17
C PRO A 83 8.69 1.37 12.35
N PRO A 84 9.14 1.23 13.60
CA PRO A 84 8.28 1.44 14.77
C PRO A 84 7.63 2.82 14.86
N HIS A 85 8.32 3.86 14.40
CA HIS A 85 7.94 5.27 14.54
C HIS A 85 6.90 5.75 13.52
N ILE A 86 6.58 4.92 12.51
CA ILE A 86 5.62 5.23 11.43
C ILE A 86 4.45 4.24 11.36
N ARG A 87 4.37 3.29 12.31
CA ARG A 87 3.23 2.38 12.37
C ARG A 87 1.96 3.16 12.76
N PRO A 88 0.80 2.83 12.18
CA PRO A 88 -0.45 3.41 12.63
C PRO A 88 -0.69 3.07 14.10
N THR A 89 -1.43 3.93 14.79
CA THR A 89 -1.93 3.59 16.11
C THR A 89 -2.84 2.35 16.02
N PHE A 90 -2.96 1.62 17.13
CA PHE A 90 -3.81 0.43 17.16
C PHE A 90 -5.27 0.72 16.74
N PRO A 91 -5.92 1.84 17.15
CA PRO A 91 -7.24 2.20 16.65
C PRO A 91 -7.31 2.43 15.14
N GLU A 92 -6.32 3.11 14.55
CA GLU A 92 -6.25 3.32 13.09
C GLU A 92 -6.09 1.99 12.35
N PHE A 93 -5.28 1.08 12.90
CA PHE A 93 -5.13 -0.27 12.38
C PHE A 93 -6.45 -1.06 12.42
N LEU A 94 -7.18 -1.00 13.53
CA LEU A 94 -8.50 -1.63 13.63
C LEU A 94 -9.52 -1.02 12.67
N ALA A 95 -9.51 0.30 12.50
CA ALA A 95 -10.36 0.99 11.53
C ALA A 95 -10.04 0.54 10.10
N PHE A 96 -8.75 0.35 9.78
CA PHE A 96 -8.33 -0.23 8.51
C PHE A 96 -8.93 -1.63 8.33
N LEU A 97 -8.74 -2.54 9.30
CA LEU A 97 -9.26 -3.91 9.19
C LEU A 97 -10.79 -3.95 9.04
N ALA A 98 -11.51 -3.09 9.78
CA ALA A 98 -12.96 -2.99 9.70
C ALA A 98 -13.46 -2.55 8.31
N ALA A 99 -12.67 -1.76 7.58
CA ALA A 99 -12.99 -1.31 6.22
C ALA A 99 -12.69 -2.38 5.14
N SER A 100 -12.09 -3.53 5.48
CA SER A 100 -11.82 -4.65 4.57
C SER A 100 -12.59 -5.91 4.99
N PRO A 101 -13.93 -5.94 4.82
CA PRO A 101 -14.77 -7.03 5.31
C PRO A 101 -14.54 -8.38 4.59
N LYS A 102 -13.82 -8.39 3.47
CA LYS A 102 -13.49 -9.59 2.70
C LYS A 102 -12.10 -10.15 3.04
N LEU A 103 -11.40 -9.56 4.00
CA LEU A 103 -10.05 -9.97 4.36
C LEU A 103 -10.07 -11.40 4.90
N GLN A 104 -9.22 -12.25 4.33
CA GLN A 104 -9.08 -13.66 4.68
C GLN A 104 -7.69 -13.93 5.28
N GLU A 105 -6.68 -13.20 4.80
CA GLU A 105 -5.29 -13.36 5.22
C GLU A 105 -4.70 -12.02 5.67
N LEU A 106 -4.10 -12.03 6.85
CA LEU A 106 -3.33 -10.93 7.41
C LEU A 106 -1.94 -11.44 7.77
N VAL A 107 -0.91 -10.77 7.28
CA VAL A 107 0.51 -11.03 7.58
C VAL A 107 1.12 -9.74 8.14
N LEU A 108 1.83 -9.84 9.26
CA LEU A 108 2.39 -8.73 10.04
C LEU A 108 3.87 -8.95 10.36
#